data_AF-A0A3C1KRG7-F1
#
_entry.id   AF-A0A3C1KRG7-F1
#
_cell.length_a   1.000
_cell.length_b   1.000
_cell.length_c   1.000
_cell.angle_alpha   90.00
_cell.angle_beta   90.00
_cell.angle_gamma   90.00
#
_symmetry.space_group_name_H-M   'P 1'
#
loop_
_entity.id
_entity.type
_entity.pdbx_description
1 polymer ?
#
loop_
_entity_poly.entity_id
_entity_poly.type
_entity_poly.pdbx_seq_one_letter_code
_entity_poly.pdbx_strand_id
1 'polypeptide(L)'
;NARRERWETLISVKQLRRQPDVRHVEPNYRLHTALEPNDSAYDLQWHYPLIGLPAAWDVTIGDPGVVVAVIDTGILSNHPDLAGQLVAGYDFVRDPAADGDGIDPDPEDPGNRANPGNSRFHGTHVAGTVAARGNNRIGVSGVAWGARVMPLRALDDGGGTSYDVAQAVRFAAGLANDSGTFPAAAAAIINLSLSGEGFSQMNQALYRELRERGTIVVASAGNEATRAPAYPA
;
A
#
# COMPACT_ATOMS: atom_id res chain seq x y z
N ASN A 1 -11.58 -26.51 18.24
CA ASN A 1 -11.11 -25.72 17.07
C ASN A 1 -11.84 -24.40 17.18
N ALA A 2 -11.13 -23.30 17.39
CA ALA A 2 -11.69 -21.99 17.74
C ALA A 2 -12.79 -21.50 16.78
N ARG A 3 -12.68 -21.83 15.47
CA ARG A 3 -13.72 -21.48 14.49
C ARG A 3 -15.03 -22.22 14.77
N ARG A 4 -14.97 -23.49 15.18
CA ARG A 4 -16.14 -24.32 15.53
C ARG A 4 -16.80 -23.82 16.83
N GLU A 5 -16.03 -23.52 17.85
CA GLU A 5 -16.53 -22.99 19.14
C GLU A 5 -17.22 -21.63 18.96
N ARG A 6 -16.67 -20.75 18.11
CA ARG A 6 -17.32 -19.49 17.72
C ARG A 6 -18.67 -19.76 17.04
N TRP A 7 -18.71 -20.69 16.09
CA TRP A 7 -19.96 -21.06 15.40
C TRP A 7 -21.01 -21.61 16.36
N GLU A 8 -20.64 -22.53 17.26
CA GLU A 8 -21.52 -23.10 18.27
C GLU A 8 -22.08 -22.00 19.20
N THR A 9 -21.23 -21.08 19.65
CA THR A 9 -21.64 -19.93 20.48
C THR A 9 -22.69 -19.06 19.77
N LEU A 10 -22.46 -18.72 18.50
CA LEU A 10 -23.39 -17.89 17.73
C LEU A 10 -24.73 -18.59 17.47
N ILE A 11 -24.73 -19.92 17.29
CA ILE A 11 -25.96 -20.71 17.15
C ILE A 11 -26.74 -20.72 18.47
N SER A 12 -26.07 -20.97 19.60
CA SER A 12 -26.69 -20.95 20.92
C SER A 12 -27.33 -19.60 21.24
N VAL A 13 -26.64 -18.50 20.93
CA VAL A 13 -27.20 -17.13 21.07
C VAL A 13 -28.46 -16.97 20.22
N LYS A 14 -28.47 -17.43 18.96
CA LYS A 14 -29.66 -17.36 18.09
C LYS A 14 -30.83 -18.17 18.62
N GLN A 15 -30.58 -19.35 19.22
CA GLN A 15 -31.61 -20.19 19.81
C GLN A 15 -32.20 -19.54 21.07
N LEU A 16 -31.34 -19.03 21.97
CA LEU A 16 -31.76 -18.38 23.20
C LEU A 16 -32.57 -17.10 22.93
N ARG A 17 -32.25 -16.31 21.89
CA ARG A 17 -33.03 -15.12 21.51
C ARG A 17 -34.49 -15.40 21.13
N ARG A 18 -34.85 -16.65 20.84
CA ARG A 18 -36.22 -17.05 20.48
C ARG A 18 -37.05 -17.46 21.69
N GLN A 19 -36.44 -17.58 22.86
CA GLN A 19 -37.13 -17.97 24.07
C GLN A 19 -37.83 -16.76 24.69
N PRO A 20 -39.14 -16.82 24.98
CA PRO A 20 -39.93 -15.67 25.44
C PRO A 20 -39.51 -15.17 26.84
N ASP A 21 -38.81 -16.00 27.60
CA ASP A 21 -38.22 -15.70 28.91
C ASP A 21 -36.81 -15.10 28.84
N VAL A 22 -36.19 -15.04 27.65
CA VAL A 22 -34.86 -14.45 27.45
C VAL A 22 -34.99 -13.00 27.00
N ARG A 23 -34.68 -12.06 27.91
CA ARG A 23 -34.68 -10.62 27.60
C ARG A 23 -33.52 -10.20 26.70
N HIS A 24 -32.30 -10.66 27.00
CA HIS A 24 -31.09 -10.40 26.22
C HIS A 24 -30.16 -11.60 26.28
N VAL A 25 -29.45 -11.85 25.18
CA VAL A 25 -28.37 -12.83 25.12
C VAL A 25 -27.36 -12.40 24.06
N GLU A 26 -26.09 -12.50 24.44
CA GLU A 26 -24.94 -12.13 23.62
C GLU A 26 -23.76 -13.06 23.92
N PRO A 27 -22.81 -13.20 22.99
CA PRO A 27 -21.56 -13.88 23.26
C PRO A 27 -20.79 -13.17 24.39
N ASN A 28 -20.07 -13.94 25.20
CA ASN A 28 -19.01 -13.38 26.04
C ASN A 28 -17.76 -13.14 25.17
N TYR A 29 -17.41 -11.88 24.95
CA TYR A 29 -16.23 -11.51 24.16
C TYR A 29 -14.98 -11.55 25.03
N ARG A 30 -13.92 -12.21 24.55
CA ARG A 30 -12.60 -12.08 25.17
C ARG A 30 -12.05 -10.70 24.84
N LEU A 31 -11.69 -9.95 25.88
CA LEU A 31 -11.02 -8.67 25.75
C LEU A 31 -9.51 -8.89 25.90
N HIS A 32 -8.74 -8.23 25.06
CA HIS A 32 -7.29 -8.19 25.10
C HIS A 32 -6.86 -6.72 25.10
N THR A 33 -5.64 -6.44 25.57
CA THR A 33 -5.01 -5.15 25.31
C THR A 33 -4.82 -5.03 23.81
N ALA A 34 -5.12 -3.86 23.24
CA ALA A 34 -4.90 -3.62 21.82
C ALA A 34 -3.43 -3.87 21.46
N LEU A 35 -3.18 -4.49 20.31
CA LEU A 35 -1.83 -4.67 19.81
C LEU A 35 -1.23 -3.29 19.53
N GLU A 36 -0.24 -2.93 20.33
CA GLU A 36 0.59 -1.75 20.12
C GLU A 36 1.98 -2.17 19.60
N PRO A 37 2.42 -1.62 18.44
CA PRO A 37 3.79 -1.69 17.97
C PRO A 37 4.83 -1.40 19.06
N ASN A 38 5.93 -2.14 19.09
CA ASN A 38 7.09 -1.84 19.96
C ASN A 38 8.16 -0.96 19.28
N ASP A 39 7.81 -0.37 18.15
CA ASP A 39 8.70 0.38 17.26
C ASP A 39 9.02 1.77 17.85
N SER A 40 10.30 2.18 17.76
CA SER A 40 10.83 3.31 18.53
C SER A 40 10.17 4.66 18.27
N ALA A 41 9.56 4.84 17.09
CA ALA A 41 8.89 6.06 16.66
C ALA A 41 7.38 5.87 16.47
N TYR A 42 6.81 4.75 16.93
CA TYR A 42 5.36 4.51 16.86
C TYR A 42 4.54 5.63 17.51
N ASP A 43 5.01 6.16 18.64
CA ASP A 43 4.34 7.27 19.34
C ASP A 43 4.25 8.57 18.51
N LEU A 44 5.05 8.70 17.44
CA LEU A 44 4.96 9.82 16.50
C LEU A 44 3.87 9.61 15.44
N GLN A 45 3.32 8.40 15.30
CA GLN A 45 2.28 8.04 14.34
C GLN A 45 0.88 8.35 14.89
N TRP A 46 0.68 9.61 15.27
CA TRP A 46 -0.54 10.15 15.89
C TRP A 46 -1.84 9.84 15.15
N HIS A 47 -1.75 9.57 13.84
CA HIS A 47 -2.89 9.33 12.96
C HIS A 47 -3.45 7.90 13.08
N TYR A 48 -2.68 6.93 13.57
CA TYR A 48 -3.10 5.53 13.65
C TYR A 48 -4.29 5.25 14.57
N PRO A 49 -4.38 5.86 15.77
CA PRO A 49 -5.60 5.79 16.57
C PRO A 49 -6.82 6.42 15.89
N LEU A 50 -6.64 7.49 15.10
CA LEU A 50 -7.74 8.20 14.42
C LEU A 50 -8.40 7.37 13.31
N ILE A 51 -7.64 6.47 12.69
CA ILE A 51 -8.13 5.52 11.68
C ILE A 51 -8.39 4.12 12.27
N GLY A 52 -8.30 3.96 13.60
CA GLY A 52 -8.66 2.73 14.30
C GLY A 52 -7.69 1.56 14.11
N LEU A 53 -6.42 1.81 13.79
CA LEU A 53 -5.47 0.72 13.54
C LEU A 53 -5.18 -0.21 14.71
N PRO A 54 -5.05 0.25 15.97
CA PRO A 54 -4.83 -0.67 17.09
C PRO A 54 -5.90 -1.77 17.16
N ALA A 55 -7.17 -1.42 16.95
CA ALA A 55 -8.27 -2.39 16.90
C ALA A 55 -8.24 -3.26 15.64
N ALA A 56 -7.76 -2.75 14.50
CA ALA A 56 -7.60 -3.52 13.28
C ALA A 56 -6.49 -4.56 13.41
N TRP A 57 -5.37 -4.21 14.04
CA TRP A 57 -4.23 -5.09 14.27
C TRP A 57 -4.52 -6.26 15.21
N ASP A 58 -5.49 -6.11 16.12
CA ASP A 58 -6.04 -7.22 16.90
C ASP A 58 -6.74 -8.28 16.03
N VAL A 59 -7.21 -7.90 14.84
CA VAL A 59 -7.87 -8.80 13.89
C VAL A 59 -6.86 -9.37 12.89
N THR A 60 -6.07 -8.50 12.25
CA THR A 60 -5.02 -8.89 11.31
C THR A 60 -4.01 -7.77 11.16
N ILE A 61 -2.77 -8.18 10.90
CA ILE A 61 -1.66 -7.29 10.60
C ILE A 61 -1.41 -7.16 9.08
N GLY A 62 -2.26 -7.79 8.27
CA GLY A 62 -2.02 -8.03 6.85
C GLY A 62 -1.62 -9.48 6.58
N ASP A 63 -1.50 -9.82 5.31
CA ASP A 63 -1.16 -11.16 4.84
C ASP A 63 0.00 -11.03 3.82
N PRO A 64 1.07 -11.83 3.93
CA PRO A 64 2.22 -11.72 3.03
C PRO A 64 1.90 -12.07 1.57
N GLY A 65 0.76 -12.74 1.30
CA GLY A 65 0.22 -12.97 -0.03
C GLY A 65 -0.54 -11.77 -0.61
N VAL A 66 -0.79 -10.71 0.17
CA VAL A 66 -1.35 -9.45 -0.32
C VAL A 66 -0.22 -8.50 -0.68
N VAL A 67 -0.10 -8.22 -1.98
CA VAL A 67 0.89 -7.29 -2.52
C VAL A 67 0.24 -5.93 -2.80
N VAL A 68 0.87 -4.86 -2.31
CA VAL A 68 0.53 -3.47 -2.58
C VAL A 68 1.61 -2.87 -3.48
N ALA A 69 1.25 -2.49 -4.70
CA ALA A 69 2.17 -1.75 -5.56
C ALA A 69 2.19 -0.28 -5.13
N VAL A 70 3.40 0.25 -4.92
CA VAL A 70 3.63 1.67 -4.67
C VAL A 70 4.33 2.23 -5.90
N ILE A 71 3.58 3.00 -6.70
CA ILE A 71 4.09 3.63 -7.93
C ILE A 71 4.46 5.07 -7.57
N ASP A 72 5.77 5.35 -7.52
CA ASP A 72 6.31 6.59 -6.94
C ASP A 72 7.76 6.87 -7.42
N THR A 73 8.59 7.56 -6.62
CA THR A 73 10.00 7.89 -6.92
C THR A 73 10.97 6.71 -6.83
N GLY A 74 10.48 5.51 -6.51
CA GLY A 74 11.29 4.33 -6.23
C GLY A 74 11.38 4.02 -4.73
N ILE A 75 12.39 3.25 -4.35
CA ILE A 75 12.55 2.74 -2.99
C ILE A 75 14.00 2.80 -2.54
N LEU A 76 14.24 3.06 -1.26
CA LEU A 76 15.52 2.75 -0.62
C LEU A 76 15.47 1.29 -0.17
N SER A 77 15.88 0.36 -1.05
CA SER A 77 15.65 -1.08 -0.86
C SER A 77 16.32 -1.64 0.41
N ASN A 78 17.43 -1.04 0.82
CA ASN A 78 18.20 -1.42 2.01
C ASN A 78 17.76 -0.71 3.29
N HIS A 79 16.60 -0.03 3.30
CA HIS A 79 16.09 0.59 4.51
C HIS A 79 15.80 -0.48 5.59
N PRO A 80 16.37 -0.38 6.80
CA PRO A 80 16.29 -1.44 7.80
C PRO A 80 14.86 -1.77 8.21
N ASP A 81 13.99 -0.77 8.21
CA ASP A 81 12.58 -0.91 8.57
C ASP A 81 11.70 -1.50 7.45
N LEU A 82 12.25 -1.66 6.24
CA LEU A 82 11.58 -2.33 5.11
C LEU A 82 12.15 -3.73 4.87
N ALA A 83 13.07 -4.19 5.72
CA ALA A 83 13.70 -5.49 5.58
C ALA A 83 12.67 -6.62 5.60
N GLY A 84 12.57 -7.35 4.48
CA GLY A 84 11.63 -8.45 4.28
C GLY A 84 10.19 -8.03 3.96
N GLN A 85 9.94 -6.73 3.72
CA GLN A 85 8.63 -6.18 3.36
C GLN A 85 8.47 -5.95 1.85
N LEU A 86 9.56 -6.03 1.08
CA LEU A 86 9.54 -5.80 -0.35
C LEU A 86 9.44 -7.12 -1.14
N VAL A 87 8.69 -7.10 -2.24
CA VAL A 87 8.84 -8.05 -3.35
C VAL A 87 9.64 -7.39 -4.48
N ALA A 88 9.97 -8.15 -5.53
CA ALA A 88 10.64 -7.60 -6.70
C ALA A 88 9.84 -6.42 -7.28
N GLY A 89 10.53 -5.30 -7.46
CA GLY A 89 10.01 -4.10 -8.09
C GLY A 89 10.53 -3.92 -9.51
N TYR A 90 10.34 -2.72 -10.04
CA TYR A 90 10.75 -2.38 -11.40
C TYR A 90 10.84 -0.85 -11.59
N ASP A 91 11.69 -0.39 -12.50
CA ASP A 91 11.76 1.00 -12.94
C ASP A 91 11.10 1.18 -14.32
N PHE A 92 10.21 2.16 -14.39
CA PHE A 92 9.48 2.55 -15.58
C PHE A 92 9.83 3.96 -16.06
N VAL A 93 10.76 4.65 -15.40
CA VAL A 93 11.31 5.88 -15.97
C VAL A 93 12.01 5.50 -17.28
N ARG A 94 11.51 6.05 -18.38
CA ARG A 94 11.88 5.58 -19.72
C ARG A 94 13.09 6.31 -20.28
N ASP A 95 13.14 7.61 -20.03
CA ASP A 95 14.11 8.50 -20.65
C ASP A 95 15.47 8.34 -19.95
N PRO A 96 16.48 7.75 -20.60
CA PRO A 96 17.80 7.58 -19.98
C PRO A 96 18.50 8.92 -19.71
N ALA A 97 18.01 10.03 -20.30
CA ALA A 97 18.49 11.36 -19.93
C ALA A 97 17.98 11.82 -18.57
N ALA A 98 16.88 11.24 -18.06
CA ALA A 98 16.35 11.49 -16.73
C ALA A 98 17.08 10.64 -15.67
N ASP A 99 17.10 9.31 -15.85
CA ASP A 99 17.58 8.36 -14.84
C ASP A 99 18.91 7.66 -15.18
N GLY A 100 19.37 7.67 -16.42
CA GLY A 100 20.67 7.13 -16.82
C GLY A 100 20.65 5.68 -17.35
N ASP A 101 19.56 4.96 -17.21
CA ASP A 101 19.44 3.52 -17.49
C ASP A 101 18.10 3.12 -18.14
N GLY A 102 17.04 3.92 -17.95
CA GLY A 102 15.72 3.67 -18.51
C GLY A 102 15.01 2.48 -17.87
N ILE A 103 14.09 1.86 -18.62
CA ILE A 103 13.24 0.78 -18.08
C ILE A 103 14.06 -0.47 -17.73
N ASP A 104 14.16 -0.79 -16.44
CA ASP A 104 14.95 -1.93 -15.94
C ASP A 104 14.43 -2.47 -14.58
N PRO A 105 14.92 -3.62 -14.07
CA PRO A 105 14.39 -4.24 -12.85
C PRO A 105 14.93 -3.65 -11.53
N ASP A 106 15.52 -2.45 -11.54
CA ASP A 106 16.07 -1.76 -10.37
C ASP A 106 15.20 -0.54 -9.95
N PRO A 107 14.25 -0.71 -9.01
CA PRO A 107 13.39 0.37 -8.55
C PRO A 107 14.08 1.31 -7.52
N GLU A 108 15.41 1.21 -7.34
CA GLU A 108 16.12 2.00 -6.32
C GLU A 108 15.90 3.51 -6.56
N ASP A 109 15.55 4.23 -5.49
CA ASP A 109 15.46 5.68 -5.52
C ASP A 109 16.89 6.24 -5.30
N PRO A 110 17.53 6.86 -6.32
CA PRO A 110 18.89 7.39 -6.19
C PRO A 110 18.95 8.63 -5.29
N GLY A 111 17.79 9.12 -4.82
CA GLY A 111 17.65 10.41 -4.17
C GLY A 111 17.88 11.55 -5.14
N ASN A 112 18.01 12.75 -4.58
CA ASN A 112 18.25 13.93 -5.40
C ASN A 112 19.70 13.99 -5.86
N ARG A 113 19.94 13.73 -7.15
CA ARG A 113 21.31 13.61 -7.69
C ARG A 113 22.08 14.93 -7.65
N ALA A 114 21.36 16.04 -7.85
CA ALA A 114 21.96 17.38 -7.84
C ALA A 114 22.27 17.87 -6.40
N ASN A 115 21.49 17.42 -5.42
CA ASN A 115 21.62 17.80 -4.02
C ASN A 115 21.18 16.65 -3.09
N PRO A 116 22.06 15.66 -2.84
CA PRO A 116 21.71 14.47 -2.07
C PRO A 116 21.16 14.74 -0.67
N GLY A 117 21.55 15.87 -0.05
CA GLY A 117 21.04 16.30 1.25
C GLY A 117 19.57 16.75 1.27
N ASN A 118 18.95 16.91 0.09
CA ASN A 118 17.56 17.31 -0.10
C ASN A 118 16.72 16.19 -0.77
N SER A 119 17.23 14.97 -0.76
CA SER A 119 16.51 13.80 -1.27
C SER A 119 15.22 13.59 -0.49
N ARG A 120 14.11 13.48 -1.20
CA ARG A 120 12.78 13.32 -0.58
C ARG A 120 12.46 11.88 -0.23
N PHE A 121 12.99 10.92 -0.99
CA PHE A 121 12.70 9.48 -0.86
C PHE A 121 11.20 9.22 -0.69
N HIS A 122 10.39 9.86 -1.53
CA HIS A 122 8.95 9.94 -1.35
C HIS A 122 8.30 8.55 -1.42
N GLY A 123 8.70 7.74 -2.40
CA GLY A 123 8.24 6.35 -2.52
C GLY A 123 8.61 5.49 -1.31
N THR A 124 9.77 5.72 -0.69
CA THR A 124 10.18 5.03 0.54
C THR A 124 9.29 5.41 1.72
N HIS A 125 8.97 6.69 1.87
CA HIS A 125 8.07 7.17 2.92
C HIS A 125 6.65 6.59 2.75
N VAL A 126 6.15 6.55 1.52
CA VAL A 126 4.86 5.93 1.18
C VAL A 126 4.88 4.43 1.47
N ALA A 127 5.91 3.70 1.01
CA ALA A 127 6.07 2.27 1.27
C ALA A 127 6.15 1.94 2.77
N GLY A 128 6.87 2.76 3.55
CA GLY A 128 6.94 2.64 5.00
C GLY A 128 5.58 2.84 5.66
N THR A 129 4.81 3.82 5.21
CA THR A 129 3.43 4.01 5.70
C THR A 129 2.56 2.79 5.41
N VAL A 130 2.71 2.16 4.23
CA VAL A 130 1.95 0.95 3.85
C VAL A 130 2.37 -0.26 4.70
N ALA A 131 3.66 -0.59 4.77
CA ALA A 131 4.11 -1.86 5.33
C ALA A 131 5.52 -1.81 5.93
N ALA A 132 5.96 -0.71 6.55
CA ALA A 132 7.13 -0.75 7.44
C ALA A 132 6.99 -1.90 8.45
N ARG A 133 8.09 -2.57 8.72
CA ARG A 133 8.10 -3.81 9.49
C ARG A 133 7.81 -3.51 10.95
N GLY A 134 6.62 -3.88 11.35
CA GLY A 134 6.20 -3.84 12.74
C GLY A 134 6.96 -4.68 13.72
N ASN A 135 6.89 -4.23 14.96
CA ASN A 135 7.36 -4.94 16.15
C ASN A 135 8.83 -5.35 16.07
N ASN A 136 9.64 -4.54 15.39
CA ASN A 136 11.07 -4.78 15.20
C ASN A 136 11.95 -3.87 16.08
N ARG A 137 11.34 -2.93 16.82
CA ARG A 137 11.99 -1.92 17.69
C ARG A 137 12.78 -0.83 16.94
N ILE A 138 12.54 -0.68 15.64
CA ILE A 138 13.21 0.27 14.75
C ILE A 138 12.11 1.15 14.15
N GLY A 139 12.40 2.43 13.96
CA GLY A 139 11.57 3.30 13.13
C GLY A 139 10.09 3.24 13.50
N VAL A 140 9.27 2.95 12.50
CA VAL A 140 7.81 3.08 12.51
C VAL A 140 7.11 1.76 12.20
N SER A 141 5.81 1.73 12.46
CA SER A 141 4.92 0.66 12.03
C SER A 141 4.27 1.01 10.70
N GLY A 142 4.12 0.05 9.78
CA GLY A 142 3.26 0.20 8.62
C GLY A 142 1.81 -0.16 8.92
N VAL A 143 0.86 0.43 8.18
CA VAL A 143 -0.58 0.14 8.30
C VAL A 143 -0.88 -1.35 8.19
N ALA A 144 -0.29 -2.02 7.21
CA ALA A 144 -0.39 -3.45 6.94
C ALA A 144 1.00 -4.08 6.93
N TRP A 145 1.73 -3.97 8.05
CA TRP A 145 3.09 -4.50 8.25
C TRP A 145 3.26 -6.04 8.13
N GLY A 146 2.20 -6.78 7.80
CA GLY A 146 2.23 -8.19 7.37
C GLY A 146 2.13 -8.39 5.85
N ALA A 147 1.73 -7.36 5.09
CA ALA A 147 1.63 -7.36 3.63
C ALA A 147 3.00 -7.25 2.96
N ARG A 148 3.05 -7.19 1.63
CA ARG A 148 4.27 -6.88 0.88
C ARG A 148 4.09 -5.67 -0.03
N VAL A 149 5.16 -4.91 -0.21
CA VAL A 149 5.21 -3.78 -1.14
C VAL A 149 5.94 -4.20 -2.41
N MET A 150 5.33 -3.92 -3.56
CA MET A 150 5.97 -3.94 -4.86
C MET A 150 6.37 -2.49 -5.20
N PRO A 151 7.65 -2.12 -5.04
CA PRO A 151 8.10 -0.78 -5.37
C PRO A 151 8.20 -0.62 -6.89
N LEU A 152 7.53 0.38 -7.45
CA LEU A 152 7.59 0.68 -8.88
C LEU A 152 8.01 2.15 -9.04
N ARG A 153 9.20 2.36 -9.58
CA ARG A 153 9.71 3.70 -9.88
C ARG A 153 9.09 4.16 -11.20
N ALA A 154 8.43 5.30 -11.18
CA ALA A 154 7.83 5.92 -12.37
C ALA A 154 7.97 7.46 -12.37
N LEU A 155 8.59 7.99 -11.32
CA LEU A 155 8.92 9.38 -11.14
C LEU A 155 10.42 9.48 -10.80
N ASP A 156 11.04 10.56 -11.23
CA ASP A 156 12.38 10.94 -10.79
C ASP A 156 12.35 12.35 -10.15
N ASP A 157 13.51 12.93 -9.86
CA ASP A 157 13.67 14.30 -9.32
C ASP A 157 12.84 15.37 -10.07
N GLY A 158 12.72 15.21 -11.39
CA GLY A 158 11.95 16.10 -12.27
C GLY A 158 10.45 15.78 -12.37
N GLY A 159 9.96 14.76 -11.67
CA GLY A 159 8.65 14.16 -11.85
C GLY A 159 8.70 12.99 -12.84
N GLY A 160 7.56 12.67 -13.45
CA GLY A 160 7.46 11.61 -14.45
C GLY A 160 6.25 11.81 -15.34
N THR A 161 6.07 10.93 -16.33
CA THR A 161 5.01 11.09 -17.32
C THR A 161 3.79 10.25 -16.97
N SER A 162 2.62 10.69 -17.42
CA SER A 162 1.39 9.89 -17.31
C SER A 162 1.46 8.55 -18.08
N TYR A 163 2.39 8.43 -19.03
CA TYR A 163 2.64 7.20 -19.77
C TYR A 163 3.47 6.21 -18.94
N ASP A 164 4.58 6.66 -18.34
CA ASP A 164 5.45 5.81 -17.51
C ASP A 164 4.68 5.28 -16.30
N VAL A 165 3.87 6.13 -15.66
CA VAL A 165 2.93 5.72 -14.61
C VAL A 165 1.95 4.66 -15.13
N ALA A 166 1.41 4.81 -16.34
CA ALA A 166 0.50 3.81 -16.91
C ALA A 166 1.22 2.47 -17.19
N GLN A 167 2.51 2.47 -17.54
CA GLN A 167 3.31 1.26 -17.71
C GLN A 167 3.55 0.56 -16.37
N ALA A 168 3.88 1.32 -15.32
CA ALA A 168 3.99 0.79 -13.96
C ALA A 168 2.67 0.19 -13.46
N VAL A 169 1.54 0.87 -13.72
CA VAL A 169 0.19 0.37 -13.39
C VAL A 169 -0.11 -0.95 -14.13
N ARG A 170 0.26 -1.04 -15.41
CA ARG A 170 0.11 -2.27 -16.20
C ARG A 170 0.95 -3.40 -15.63
N PHE A 171 2.22 -3.15 -15.29
CA PHE A 171 3.09 -4.14 -14.68
C PHE A 171 2.53 -4.63 -13.35
N ALA A 172 2.15 -3.72 -12.44
CA ALA A 172 1.52 -4.07 -11.16
C ALA A 172 0.30 -4.99 -11.33
N ALA A 173 -0.50 -4.76 -12.37
CA ALA A 173 -1.69 -5.54 -12.67
C ALA A 173 -1.43 -6.84 -13.45
N GLY A 174 -0.18 -7.16 -13.78
CA GLY A 174 0.15 -8.31 -14.62
C GLY A 174 -0.29 -8.18 -16.09
N LEU A 175 -0.39 -6.95 -16.59
CA LEU A 175 -0.74 -6.63 -17.97
C LEU A 175 0.51 -6.38 -18.82
N ALA A 176 0.36 -6.54 -20.13
CA ALA A 176 1.41 -6.19 -21.08
C ALA A 176 1.81 -4.71 -20.93
N ASN A 177 3.11 -4.49 -20.86
CA ASN A 177 3.76 -3.21 -20.59
C ASN A 177 5.12 -3.14 -21.32
N ASP A 178 5.72 -1.94 -21.35
CA ASP A 178 6.91 -1.65 -22.14
C ASP A 178 8.20 -2.34 -21.65
N SER A 179 8.25 -2.88 -20.42
CA SER A 179 9.40 -3.69 -19.99
C SER A 179 9.43 -5.07 -20.65
N GLY A 180 8.30 -5.52 -21.19
CA GLY A 180 8.15 -6.88 -21.73
C GLY A 180 8.17 -7.99 -20.67
N THR A 181 8.17 -7.63 -19.38
CA THR A 181 8.17 -8.57 -18.25
C THR A 181 6.90 -8.42 -17.40
N PHE A 182 6.71 -9.37 -16.49
CA PHE A 182 5.55 -9.42 -15.60
C PHE A 182 6.02 -9.69 -14.16
N PRO A 183 5.32 -9.16 -13.14
CA PRO A 183 5.63 -9.52 -11.76
C PRO A 183 5.27 -10.98 -11.50
N ALA A 184 5.91 -11.58 -10.49
CA ALA A 184 5.60 -12.93 -10.05
C ALA A 184 4.14 -13.10 -9.59
N ALA A 185 3.56 -12.04 -9.05
CA ALA A 185 2.14 -11.94 -8.70
C ALA A 185 1.64 -10.52 -8.97
N ALA A 186 0.42 -10.38 -9.49
CA ALA A 186 -0.23 -9.08 -9.63
C ALA A 186 -0.56 -8.49 -8.24
N ALA A 187 -0.45 -7.18 -8.13
CA ALA A 187 -0.80 -6.45 -6.92
C ALA A 187 -2.31 -6.43 -6.70
N ALA A 188 -2.72 -6.65 -5.45
CA ALA A 188 -4.12 -6.53 -5.05
C ALA A 188 -4.55 -5.06 -4.91
N ILE A 189 -3.60 -4.20 -4.53
CA ILE A 189 -3.79 -2.76 -4.37
C ILE A 189 -2.68 -2.01 -5.11
N ILE A 190 -3.04 -0.91 -5.78
CA ILE A 190 -2.10 0.02 -6.41
C ILE A 190 -2.27 1.38 -5.74
N ASN A 191 -1.19 1.90 -5.15
CA ASN A 191 -1.11 3.23 -4.56
C ASN A 191 -0.38 4.19 -5.50
N LEU A 192 -1.01 5.32 -5.77
CA LEU A 192 -0.53 6.42 -6.60
C LEU A 192 -0.51 7.69 -5.74
N SER A 193 0.56 7.88 -4.96
CA SER A 193 0.76 9.11 -4.18
C SER A 193 1.32 10.24 -5.05
N LEU A 194 0.75 10.40 -6.23
CA LEU A 194 1.14 11.34 -7.26
C LEU A 194 -0.09 11.96 -7.90
N SER A 195 0.09 13.13 -8.48
CA SER A 195 -0.95 13.85 -9.20
C SER A 195 -0.38 14.42 -10.48
N GLY A 196 -1.21 14.45 -11.52
CA GLY A 196 -0.88 15.03 -12.81
C GLY A 196 -1.96 15.99 -13.28
N GLU A 197 -1.59 16.86 -14.21
CA GLU A 197 -2.52 17.75 -14.89
C GLU A 197 -3.02 17.08 -16.18
N GLY A 198 -4.34 16.91 -16.28
CA GLY A 198 -5.00 16.54 -17.53
C GLY A 198 -5.61 15.13 -17.56
N PHE A 199 -6.79 15.07 -18.17
CA PHE A 199 -7.50 13.82 -18.43
C PHE A 199 -6.83 13.05 -19.57
N SER A 200 -6.69 11.74 -19.39
CA SER A 200 -6.28 10.81 -20.44
C SER A 200 -7.33 9.72 -20.60
N GLN A 201 -7.93 9.62 -21.78
CA GLN A 201 -8.91 8.57 -22.08
C GLN A 201 -8.29 7.17 -21.99
N MET A 202 -7.01 7.04 -22.36
CA MET A 202 -6.26 5.80 -22.25
C MET A 202 -6.08 5.39 -20.78
N ASN A 203 -5.68 6.32 -19.91
CA ASN A 203 -5.49 6.02 -18.49
C ASN A 203 -6.83 5.75 -17.81
N GLN A 204 -7.88 6.48 -18.17
CA GLN A 204 -9.23 6.22 -17.66
C GLN A 204 -9.76 4.82 -18.04
N ALA A 205 -9.46 4.35 -19.25
CA ALA A 205 -9.80 3.00 -19.68
C ALA A 205 -9.02 1.94 -18.89
N LEU A 206 -7.72 2.17 -18.67
CA LEU A 206 -6.87 1.30 -17.85
C LEU A 206 -7.42 1.18 -16.41
N TYR A 207 -7.69 2.29 -15.72
CA TYR A 207 -8.22 2.23 -14.35
C TYR A 207 -9.60 1.57 -14.26
N ARG A 208 -10.42 1.70 -15.31
CA ARG A 208 -11.70 0.98 -15.41
C ARG A 208 -11.49 -0.53 -15.51
N GLU A 209 -10.57 -0.97 -16.38
CA GLU A 209 -10.21 -2.39 -16.53
C GLU A 209 -9.71 -2.98 -15.20
N LEU A 210 -8.86 -2.25 -14.48
CA LEU A 210 -8.35 -2.71 -13.19
C LEU A 210 -9.45 -2.89 -12.15
N ARG A 211 -10.39 -1.94 -12.07
CA ARG A 211 -11.54 -2.04 -11.18
C ARG A 211 -12.43 -3.24 -11.52
N GLU A 212 -12.64 -3.50 -12.81
CA GLU A 212 -13.41 -4.67 -13.29
C GLU A 212 -12.73 -6.01 -12.96
N ARG A 213 -11.39 -6.02 -12.88
CA ARG A 213 -10.60 -7.16 -12.43
C ARG A 213 -10.54 -7.31 -10.90
N GLY A 214 -11.07 -6.34 -10.15
CA GLY A 214 -11.07 -6.34 -8.68
C GLY A 214 -9.81 -5.77 -8.03
N THR A 215 -8.91 -5.15 -8.79
CA THR A 215 -7.76 -4.41 -8.24
C THR A 215 -8.25 -3.10 -7.63
N ILE A 216 -7.79 -2.81 -6.41
CA ILE A 216 -8.09 -1.54 -5.74
C ILE A 216 -7.03 -0.51 -6.16
N VAL A 217 -7.47 0.63 -6.67
CA VAL A 217 -6.58 1.75 -7.01
C VAL A 217 -6.87 2.90 -6.04
N VAL A 218 -5.82 3.41 -5.40
CA VAL A 218 -5.86 4.55 -4.47
C VAL A 218 -4.95 5.62 -5.03
N ALA A 219 -5.46 6.85 -5.17
CA ALA A 219 -4.71 7.99 -5.67
C ALA A 219 -4.90 9.21 -4.78
N SER A 220 -3.88 10.07 -4.68
CA SER A 220 -3.96 11.32 -3.91
C SER A 220 -4.80 12.37 -4.65
N ALA A 221 -5.55 13.18 -3.90
CA ALA A 221 -6.43 14.18 -4.50
C ALA A 221 -5.70 15.40 -5.12
N GLY A 222 -4.39 15.53 -4.89
CA GLY A 222 -3.60 16.72 -5.25
C GLY A 222 -3.43 17.71 -4.08
N ASN A 223 -2.44 18.61 -4.22
CA ASN A 223 -2.03 19.57 -3.19
C ASN A 223 -2.29 21.03 -3.59
N GLU A 224 -3.00 21.24 -4.69
CA GLU A 224 -3.20 22.55 -5.33
C GLU A 224 -4.42 23.31 -4.78
N ALA A 225 -5.07 22.77 -3.74
CA ALA A 225 -6.25 23.35 -3.07
C ALA A 225 -7.41 23.69 -4.04
N THR A 226 -7.66 22.82 -5.01
CA THR A 226 -8.75 23.00 -5.99
C THR A 226 -10.02 22.26 -5.55
N ARG A 227 -11.13 22.50 -6.25
CA ARG A 227 -12.44 21.88 -5.94
C ARG A 227 -12.62 20.49 -6.55
N ALA A 228 -11.75 20.08 -7.46
CA ALA A 228 -11.80 18.81 -8.13
C ALA A 228 -10.50 18.06 -7.87
N PRO A 229 -10.53 16.74 -7.61
CA PRO A 229 -9.30 15.98 -7.47
C PRO A 229 -8.47 16.05 -8.75
N ALA A 230 -7.15 16.01 -8.59
CA ALA A 230 -6.22 15.85 -9.68
C ALA A 230 -6.28 14.43 -10.23
N TYR A 231 -5.90 14.24 -11.50
CA TYR A 231 -5.86 12.89 -12.08
C TYR A 231 -4.63 12.15 -11.53
N PRO A 232 -4.76 10.86 -11.16
CA PRO A 232 -5.88 9.95 -11.47
C PRO A 232 -6.91 9.73 -10.33
N ALA A 233 -6.98 10.58 -9.31
CA ALA A 233 -7.95 10.45 -8.21
C ALA A 233 -9.40 10.76 -8.63
#